data_AF-A0AAQ0KGL1-F1
#
_entry.id   AF-A0AAQ0KGL1-F1
#
_cell.length_a   1.000
_cell.length_b   1.000
_cell.length_c   1.000
_cell.angle_alpha   90.00
_cell.angle_beta   90.00
_cell.angle_gamma   90.00
#
_symmetry.space_group_name_H-M   'P 1'
#
loop_
_entity.id
_entity.type
_entity.pdbx_description
1 polymer ?
#
loop_
_entity_poly.entity_id
_entity_poly.type
_entity_poly.pdbx_seq_one_letter_code
_entity_poly.pdbx_strand_id
1 'polypeptide(L)'
;MTRTVIVAPGMRLSAVVLWAVAVLLVPLALVGGGAPWLAPVPSLFIALVAYAVLWRPRFVCTDGNLQVVDVRRTSTYDWRRVTEIRTKYGIEIVSSEGVRRTWLATRRTARLGVLPTDRTGGTTRLDVEAAAARMRAFLPEPVVQDGPPPATVVPAVITHRAHGWSVVGMIVLGVAASMAGARL
;
A
#
# COMPACT_ATOMS: atom_id res chain seq x y z
N MET A 1 -11.13 -20.39 1.38
CA MET A 1 -10.68 -19.06 1.84
C MET A 1 -10.48 -18.16 0.64
N THR A 2 -11.35 -17.16 0.46
CA THR A 2 -11.23 -16.23 -0.66
C THR A 2 -10.22 -15.16 -0.29
N ARG A 3 -9.21 -14.97 -1.13
CA ARG A 3 -8.20 -13.91 -0.95
C ARG A 3 -8.11 -13.09 -2.23
N THR A 4 -8.52 -11.83 -2.16
CA THR A 4 -8.40 -10.87 -3.26
C THR A 4 -7.33 -9.84 -2.91
N VAL A 5 -6.33 -9.66 -3.77
CA VAL A 5 -5.29 -8.65 -3.59
C VAL A 5 -5.44 -7.59 -4.67
N ILE A 6 -5.75 -6.36 -4.25
CA ILE A 6 -5.92 -5.20 -5.14
C ILE A 6 -4.67 -4.33 -5.05
N VAL A 7 -4.14 -3.95 -6.21
CA VAL A 7 -2.89 -3.21 -6.37
C VAL A 7 -3.07 -2.09 -7.39
N ALA A 8 -2.08 -1.20 -7.52
CA ALA A 8 -2.01 -0.20 -8.58
C ALA A 8 -0.87 -0.60 -9.54
N PRO A 9 -1.16 -1.27 -10.67
CA PRO A 9 -0.13 -1.80 -11.56
C PRO A 9 0.79 -0.72 -12.11
N GLY A 10 0.25 0.46 -12.42
CA GLY A 10 1.03 1.60 -12.89
C GLY A 10 2.06 2.08 -11.86
N MET A 11 1.68 2.17 -10.58
CA MET A 11 2.62 2.53 -9.51
C MET A 11 3.73 1.49 -9.39
N ARG A 12 3.39 0.19 -9.48
CA ARG A 12 4.38 -0.89 -9.44
C ARG A 12 5.34 -0.84 -10.62
N LEU A 13 4.85 -0.55 -11.82
CA LEU A 13 5.69 -0.36 -13.00
C LEU A 13 6.66 0.81 -12.79
N SER A 14 6.16 1.96 -12.33
CA SER A 14 7.02 3.11 -11.99
C SER A 14 8.06 2.75 -10.93
N ALA A 15 7.71 1.94 -9.93
CA ALA A 15 8.66 1.47 -8.92
C ALA A 15 9.79 0.65 -9.54
N VAL A 16 9.46 -0.27 -10.45
CA VAL A 16 10.44 -1.10 -11.18
C VAL A 16 11.34 -0.25 -12.06
N VAL A 17 10.78 0.72 -12.77
CA VAL A 17 11.56 1.65 -13.61
C VAL A 17 12.54 2.45 -12.76
N LEU A 18 12.10 3.01 -11.61
CA LEU A 18 12.98 3.74 -10.70
C LEU A 18 14.07 2.84 -10.11
N TRP A 19 13.75 1.58 -9.82
CA TRP A 19 14.75 0.59 -9.43
C TRP A 19 15.77 0.31 -10.53
N ALA A 20 15.33 0.12 -11.77
CA ALA A 20 16.21 -0.11 -12.90
C ALA A 20 17.16 1.07 -13.14
N VAL A 21 16.63 2.31 -13.06
CA VAL A 21 17.44 3.54 -13.13
C VAL A 21 18.45 3.59 -11.99
N ALA A 22 18.02 3.34 -10.75
CA ALA A 22 18.92 3.33 -9.59
C ALA A 22 20.06 2.31 -9.74
N VAL A 23 19.77 1.10 -10.23
CA VAL A 23 20.78 0.07 -10.49
C VAL A 23 21.74 0.49 -11.61
N LEU A 24 21.24 1.11 -12.68
CA LEU A 24 22.05 1.57 -13.81
C LEU A 24 23.00 2.72 -13.44
N LEU A 25 22.60 3.60 -12.53
CA LEU A 25 23.41 4.74 -12.09
C LEU A 25 24.64 4.32 -11.26
N VAL A 26 24.58 3.17 -10.58
CA VAL A 26 25.71 2.67 -9.76
C VAL A 26 26.97 2.41 -10.60
N PRO A 27 26.97 1.56 -11.65
CA PRO A 27 28.18 1.30 -12.44
C PRO A 27 28.65 2.54 -13.21
N LEU A 28 27.73 3.39 -13.71
CA LEU A 28 28.08 4.65 -14.38
C LEU A 28 28.92 5.57 -13.48
N ALA A 29 28.58 5.63 -12.20
CA ALA A 29 29.32 6.44 -11.24
C ALA A 29 30.68 5.86 -10.85
N LEU A 30 30.82 4.53 -10.87
CA LEU A 30 32.10 3.87 -10.61
C LEU A 30 33.11 4.07 -11.75
N VAL A 31 32.64 4.25 -12.98
CA VAL A 31 33.50 4.48 -14.16
C VAL A 31 33.93 5.96 -14.28
N GLY A 32 33.15 6.91 -13.76
CA GLY A 32 33.35 8.35 -13.93
C GLY A 32 34.50 8.99 -13.14
N GLY A 33 35.28 8.25 -12.36
CA GLY A 33 36.50 8.73 -11.69
C GLY A 33 36.30 9.72 -10.51
N GLY A 34 35.05 10.01 -10.12
CA GLY A 34 34.71 10.91 -9.00
C GLY A 34 34.41 10.19 -7.67
N ALA A 35 33.86 10.93 -6.70
CA ALA A 35 33.51 10.43 -5.38
C ALA A 35 32.57 9.19 -5.47
N PRO A 36 33.05 7.98 -5.10
CA PRO A 36 32.38 6.72 -5.44
C PRO A 36 31.02 6.52 -4.77
N TRP A 37 30.71 7.30 -3.72
CA TRP A 37 29.46 7.20 -2.97
C TRP A 37 28.35 8.13 -3.45
N LEU A 38 28.67 9.08 -4.34
CA LEU A 38 27.76 10.17 -4.70
C LEU A 38 26.58 9.72 -5.56
N ALA A 39 26.70 8.64 -6.32
CA ALA A 39 25.56 8.04 -7.02
C ALA A 39 24.92 6.85 -6.30
N PRO A 40 25.68 5.91 -5.67
CA PRO A 40 25.06 4.75 -5.04
C PRO A 40 24.13 5.11 -3.88
N VAL A 41 24.50 6.09 -3.03
CA VAL A 41 23.71 6.44 -1.85
C VAL A 41 22.36 7.07 -2.24
N PRO A 42 22.30 8.11 -3.10
CA PRO A 42 21.02 8.64 -3.58
C PRO A 42 20.22 7.63 -4.41
N SER A 43 20.88 6.78 -5.20
CA SER A 43 20.19 5.75 -5.99
C SER A 43 19.50 4.73 -5.09
N LEU A 44 20.18 4.26 -4.04
CA LEU A 44 19.60 3.35 -3.05
C LEU A 44 18.46 4.02 -2.26
N PHE A 45 18.61 5.30 -1.92
CA PHE A 45 17.54 6.09 -1.31
C PHE A 45 16.28 6.12 -2.21
N ILE A 46 16.44 6.50 -3.47
CA ILE A 46 15.35 6.56 -4.45
C ILE A 46 14.71 5.18 -4.64
N ALA A 47 15.51 4.11 -4.75
CA ALA A 47 15.02 2.75 -4.87
C ALA A 47 14.18 2.33 -3.65
N LEU A 48 14.64 2.64 -2.44
CA LEU A 48 13.92 2.35 -1.20
C LEU A 48 12.58 3.13 -1.14
N VAL A 49 12.59 4.42 -1.49
CA VAL A 49 11.40 5.26 -1.56
C VAL A 49 10.42 4.71 -2.60
N ALA A 50 10.88 4.40 -3.81
CA ALA A 50 10.07 3.84 -4.88
C ALA A 50 9.39 2.53 -4.44
N TYR A 51 10.13 1.64 -3.78
CA TYR A 51 9.56 0.42 -3.22
C TYR A 51 8.49 0.71 -2.17
N ALA A 52 8.79 1.57 -1.19
CA ALA A 52 7.88 1.87 -0.08
C ALA A 52 6.60 2.59 -0.53
N VAL A 53 6.74 3.54 -1.45
CA VAL A 53 5.67 4.46 -1.85
C VAL A 53 4.83 3.92 -3.02
N LEU A 54 5.45 3.16 -3.92
CA LEU A 54 4.81 2.77 -5.18
C LEU A 54 4.54 1.26 -5.27
N TRP A 55 5.45 0.42 -4.76
CA TRP A 55 5.32 -1.03 -4.88
C TRP A 55 4.50 -1.68 -3.76
N ARG A 56 4.78 -1.28 -2.51
CA ARG A 56 4.17 -1.85 -1.30
C ARG A 56 2.66 -1.66 -1.20
N PRO A 57 2.08 -0.48 -1.49
CA PRO A 57 0.66 -0.24 -1.23
C PRO A 57 -0.24 -1.27 -1.91
N ARG A 58 -1.21 -1.82 -1.15
CA ARG A 58 -2.18 -2.82 -1.63
C ARG A 58 -3.35 -2.98 -0.66
N PHE A 59 -4.48 -3.44 -1.16
CA PHE A 59 -5.54 -4.01 -0.34
C PHE A 59 -5.48 -5.52 -0.38
N VAL A 60 -5.65 -6.16 0.76
CA VAL A 60 -5.84 -7.61 0.86
C VAL A 60 -7.19 -7.84 1.52
N CYS A 61 -8.14 -8.33 0.74
CA CYS A 61 -9.45 -8.74 1.21
C CYS A 61 -9.42 -10.23 1.45
N THR A 62 -9.71 -10.64 2.67
CA THR A 62 -9.90 -12.04 3.07
C THR A 62 -11.31 -12.20 3.62
N ASP A 63 -11.80 -13.42 3.78
CA ASP A 63 -13.13 -13.65 4.36
C ASP A 63 -13.29 -13.03 5.77
N GLY A 64 -12.21 -12.93 6.55
CA GLY A 64 -12.27 -12.42 7.94
C GLY A 64 -11.86 -10.97 8.13
N ASN A 65 -11.02 -10.41 7.24
CA ASN A 65 -10.53 -9.04 7.41
C ASN A 65 -10.18 -8.34 6.10
N LEU A 66 -10.25 -7.01 6.16
CA LEU A 66 -9.65 -6.08 5.22
C LEU A 66 -8.30 -5.61 5.75
N GLN A 67 -7.23 -5.93 5.03
CA GLN A 67 -5.91 -5.36 5.29
C GLN A 67 -5.59 -4.25 4.29
N VAL A 68 -5.42 -3.04 4.81
CA VAL A 68 -4.94 -1.87 4.08
C VAL A 68 -3.45 -1.72 4.34
N VAL A 69 -2.63 -2.04 3.35
CA VAL A 69 -1.19 -1.82 3.39
C VAL A 69 -0.91 -0.45 2.79
N ASP A 70 -0.61 0.54 3.62
CA ASP A 70 -0.15 1.86 3.19
C ASP A 70 1.38 1.98 3.35
N VAL A 71 1.91 3.14 2.95
CA VAL A 71 3.35 3.46 3.05
C VAL A 71 3.84 3.44 4.50
N ARG A 72 3.09 4.11 5.40
CA ARG A 72 3.52 4.34 6.80
C ARG A 72 3.12 3.22 7.75
N ARG A 73 2.01 2.52 7.45
CA ARG A 73 1.46 1.49 8.32
C ARG A 73 0.62 0.50 7.54
N THR A 74 0.52 -0.71 8.07
CA THR A 74 -0.49 -1.69 7.69
C THR A 74 -1.58 -1.66 8.73
N SER A 75 -2.83 -1.60 8.27
CA SER A 75 -4.00 -1.64 9.15
C SER A 75 -4.91 -2.79 8.74
N THR A 76 -5.24 -3.64 9.71
CA THR A 76 -6.11 -4.79 9.51
C THR A 76 -7.42 -4.52 10.24
N TYR A 77 -8.51 -4.52 9.49
CA TYR A 77 -9.87 -4.28 9.96
C TYR A 77 -10.63 -5.60 9.90
N ASP A 78 -11.19 -6.05 11.01
CA ASP A 78 -12.31 -6.99 10.95
C ASP A 78 -13.43 -6.35 10.11
N TRP A 79 -14.03 -7.09 9.19
CA TRP A 79 -15.07 -6.53 8.30
C TRP A 79 -16.26 -5.97 9.08
N ARG A 80 -16.58 -6.50 10.27
CA ARG A 80 -17.62 -5.98 11.16
C ARG A 80 -17.34 -4.55 11.65
N ARG A 81 -16.09 -4.08 11.56
CA ARG A 81 -15.69 -2.71 11.88
C ARG A 81 -15.75 -1.78 10.69
N VAL A 82 -15.87 -2.28 9.47
CA VAL A 82 -15.97 -1.48 8.25
C VAL A 82 -17.45 -1.24 7.96
N THR A 83 -17.86 0.02 8.01
CA THR A 83 -19.26 0.41 7.79
C THR A 83 -19.54 0.67 6.32
N GLU A 84 -18.59 1.30 5.62
CA GLU A 84 -18.80 1.72 4.23
C GLU A 84 -17.46 1.80 3.50
N ILE A 85 -17.49 1.60 2.19
CA ILE A 85 -16.37 1.87 1.29
C ILE A 85 -16.82 2.94 0.31
N ARG A 86 -16.22 4.13 0.41
CA ARG A 86 -16.56 5.30 -0.42
C ARG A 86 -15.61 5.43 -1.60
N THR A 87 -16.12 6.02 -2.67
CA THR A 87 -15.39 6.20 -3.95
C THR A 87 -15.40 7.63 -4.48
N LYS A 88 -15.95 8.60 -3.71
CA LYS A 88 -16.16 9.99 -4.17
C LYS A 88 -14.86 10.63 -4.71
N TYR A 89 -13.77 10.53 -3.94
CA TYR A 89 -12.47 11.08 -4.31
C TYR A 89 -11.44 10.01 -4.66
N GLY A 90 -11.74 8.74 -4.44
CA GLY A 90 -10.77 7.65 -4.33
C GLY A 90 -11.32 6.63 -3.33
N ILE A 91 -10.56 5.59 -3.00
CA ILE A 91 -11.03 4.59 -2.02
C ILE A 91 -10.83 5.14 -0.60
N GLU A 92 -11.94 5.35 0.10
CA GLU A 92 -11.97 5.68 1.52
C GLU A 92 -12.65 4.56 2.29
N ILE A 93 -12.04 4.13 3.39
CA ILE A 93 -12.57 3.11 4.28
C ILE A 93 -13.23 3.83 5.44
N VAL A 94 -14.54 3.65 5.60
CA VAL A 94 -15.29 4.14 6.77
C VAL A 94 -15.36 3.00 7.76
N SER A 95 -14.83 3.21 8.95
CA SER A 95 -14.87 2.25 10.04
C SER A 95 -15.37 2.89 11.32
N SER A 96 -15.48 2.09 12.39
CA SER A 96 -15.76 2.58 13.74
C SER A 96 -14.71 3.57 14.29
N GLU A 97 -13.53 3.67 13.67
CA GLU A 97 -12.49 4.66 14.02
C GLU A 97 -12.61 5.96 13.20
N GLY A 98 -13.53 6.00 12.23
CA GLY A 98 -13.75 7.14 11.35
C GLY A 98 -13.41 6.85 9.88
N VAL A 99 -13.27 7.92 9.10
CA VAL A 99 -13.02 7.84 7.65
C VAL A 99 -11.52 7.87 7.39
N ARG A 100 -11.04 6.88 6.63
CA ARG A 100 -9.62 6.79 6.24
C ARG A 100 -9.44 6.78 4.73
N ARG A 101 -8.71 7.77 4.23
CA ARG A 101 -8.17 7.78 2.87
C ARG A 101 -6.98 6.84 2.76
N THR A 102 -6.92 6.15 1.64
CA THR A 102 -5.91 5.11 1.36
C THR A 102 -4.88 5.63 0.36
N TRP A 103 -3.65 5.13 0.43
CA TRP A 103 -2.58 5.56 -0.48
C TRP A 103 -2.75 5.01 -1.90
N LEU A 104 -3.30 3.80 -2.04
CA LEU A 104 -3.35 3.09 -3.31
C LEU A 104 -4.26 3.76 -4.35
N ALA A 105 -5.33 4.41 -3.89
CA ALA A 105 -6.37 4.98 -4.75
C ALA A 105 -6.79 6.35 -4.24
N THR A 106 -5.85 7.31 -4.26
CA THR A 106 -6.07 8.69 -3.78
C THR A 106 -6.95 9.54 -4.70
N ARG A 107 -7.21 9.07 -5.93
CA ARG A 107 -8.06 9.73 -6.93
C ARG A 107 -9.09 8.77 -7.50
N ARG A 108 -10.26 9.27 -7.90
CA ARG A 108 -11.34 8.47 -8.51
C ARG A 108 -10.93 7.80 -9.82
N THR A 109 -9.98 8.37 -10.55
CA THR A 109 -9.45 7.85 -11.82
C THR A 109 -8.21 6.95 -11.64
N ALA A 110 -7.96 6.46 -10.41
CA ALA A 110 -6.85 5.56 -10.17
C ALA A 110 -7.05 4.24 -10.95
N ARG A 111 -5.98 3.79 -11.62
CA ARG A 111 -5.97 2.52 -12.36
C ARG A 111 -5.51 1.43 -11.41
N LEU A 112 -6.42 0.54 -11.06
CA LEU A 112 -6.20 -0.55 -10.13
C LEU A 112 -6.12 -1.88 -10.89
N GLY A 113 -5.80 -2.93 -10.15
CA GLY A 113 -5.90 -4.28 -10.66
C GLY A 113 -5.94 -5.31 -9.55
N VAL A 114 -6.52 -6.46 -9.86
CA VAL A 114 -6.57 -7.63 -8.99
C VAL A 114 -5.47 -8.58 -9.39
N LEU A 115 -4.62 -8.94 -8.43
CA LEU A 115 -3.67 -10.03 -8.65
C LEU A 115 -4.45 -11.35 -8.75
N PRO A 116 -4.06 -12.23 -9.67
CA PRO A 116 -4.67 -13.54 -9.78
C PRO A 116 -4.43 -14.35 -8.50
N THR A 117 -5.40 -15.20 -8.18
CA THR A 117 -5.30 -16.11 -7.03
C THR A 117 -4.30 -17.24 -7.31
N ASP A 118 -4.18 -17.64 -8.58
CA ASP A 118 -3.16 -18.58 -9.06
C ASP A 118 -1.98 -17.80 -9.70
N ARG A 119 -0.74 -18.24 -9.47
CA ARG A 119 0.50 -17.53 -9.89
C ARG A 119 0.69 -17.43 -11.41
N THR A 120 -0.16 -18.12 -12.17
CA THR A 120 -0.11 -18.26 -13.62
C THR A 120 -0.87 -17.15 -14.37
N GLY A 121 -1.67 -16.33 -13.67
CA GLY A 121 -2.48 -15.27 -14.29
C GLY A 121 -1.78 -13.92 -14.45
N GLY A 122 -2.32 -13.08 -15.34
CA GLY A 122 -2.01 -11.65 -15.40
C GLY A 122 -2.81 -10.85 -14.36
N THR A 123 -2.41 -9.61 -14.09
CA THR A 123 -3.20 -8.69 -13.25
C THR A 123 -4.44 -8.23 -14.01
N THR A 124 -5.64 -8.52 -13.50
CA THR A 124 -6.90 -8.06 -14.11
C THR A 124 -7.12 -6.60 -13.77
N ARG A 125 -7.29 -5.73 -14.78
CA ARG A 125 -7.50 -4.28 -14.57
C ARG A 125 -8.84 -4.00 -13.91
N LEU A 126 -8.85 -3.05 -12.98
CA LEU A 126 -10.04 -2.49 -12.35
C LEU A 126 -9.95 -0.96 -12.32
N ASP A 127 -11.10 -0.30 -12.35
CA ASP A 127 -11.22 1.08 -11.88
C ASP A 127 -11.52 1.11 -10.36
N VAL A 128 -11.67 2.32 -9.82
CA VAL A 128 -11.94 2.53 -8.39
C VAL A 128 -13.29 1.95 -7.96
N GLU A 129 -14.34 2.07 -8.79
CA GLU A 129 -15.67 1.61 -8.41
C GLU A 129 -15.77 0.08 -8.45
N ALA A 130 -15.22 -0.55 -9.47
CA ALA A 130 -15.14 -2.00 -9.57
C ALA A 130 -14.29 -2.60 -8.44
N ALA A 131 -13.18 -1.94 -8.07
CA ALA A 131 -12.40 -2.33 -6.90
C ALA A 131 -13.21 -2.21 -5.60
N ALA A 132 -13.90 -1.08 -5.40
CA ALA A 132 -14.74 -0.87 -4.22
C ALA A 132 -15.90 -1.87 -4.17
N ALA A 133 -16.58 -2.15 -5.28
CA ALA A 133 -17.63 -3.16 -5.36
C ALA A 133 -17.11 -4.55 -4.93
N ARG A 134 -15.92 -4.92 -5.39
CA ARG A 134 -15.28 -6.19 -5.01
C ARG A 134 -14.91 -6.24 -3.54
N MET A 135 -14.53 -5.11 -2.94
CA MET A 135 -14.30 -5.02 -1.49
C MET A 135 -15.61 -5.05 -0.70
N ARG A 136 -16.67 -4.37 -1.19
CA ARG A 136 -18.00 -4.34 -0.56
C ARG A 136 -18.66 -5.72 -0.53
N ALA A 137 -18.32 -6.61 -1.46
CA ALA A 137 -18.78 -8.00 -1.44
C ALA A 137 -18.34 -8.79 -0.20
N PHE A 138 -17.38 -8.28 0.59
CA PHE A 138 -16.98 -8.86 1.88
C PHE A 138 -17.63 -8.17 3.08
N LEU A 139 -18.39 -7.09 2.88
CA LEU A 139 -19.07 -6.44 4.00
C LEU A 139 -20.17 -7.38 4.51
N PRO A 140 -20.23 -7.64 5.82
CA PRO A 140 -21.32 -8.41 6.39
C PRO A 140 -22.63 -7.64 6.20
N GLU A 141 -23.70 -8.38 5.98
CA GLU A 141 -25.04 -7.79 6.02
C GLU A 141 -25.28 -7.19 7.41
N PRO A 142 -25.99 -6.04 7.49
CA PRO A 142 -26.40 -5.48 8.76
C PRO A 142 -27.19 -6.53 9.56
N VAL A 143 -26.72 -6.84 10.76
CA VAL A 143 -27.44 -7.74 11.65
C VAL A 143 -28.69 -7.01 12.15
N VAL A 144 -29.85 -7.37 11.62
CA VAL A 144 -31.13 -6.96 12.18
C VAL A 144 -31.35 -7.78 13.43
N GLN A 145 -31.33 -7.14 14.59
CA GLN A 145 -31.52 -7.81 15.86
C GLN A 145 -32.88 -7.48 16.45
N ASP A 146 -33.77 -8.48 16.46
CA ASP A 146 -35.05 -8.43 17.16
C ASP A 146 -34.89 -9.07 18.55
N GLY A 147 -34.79 -8.23 19.58
CA GLY A 147 -34.71 -8.66 20.99
C GLY A 147 -33.50 -8.14 21.77
N PRO A 148 -33.36 -8.50 23.06
CA PRO A 148 -32.30 -8.01 23.93
C PRO A 148 -30.90 -8.32 23.39
N PRO A 149 -29.88 -7.45 23.63
CA PRO A 149 -28.49 -7.70 23.24
C PRO A 149 -28.03 -9.11 23.66
N PRO A 150 -27.27 -9.83 22.82
CA PRO A 150 -26.73 -11.12 23.22
C PRO A 150 -25.85 -10.95 24.48
N ALA A 151 -25.95 -11.91 25.39
CA ALA A 151 -25.24 -11.89 26.67
C ALA A 151 -23.70 -11.88 26.53
N THR A 152 -23.19 -12.26 25.35
CA THR A 152 -21.76 -12.19 25.01
C THR A 152 -21.58 -11.62 23.61
N VAL A 153 -20.62 -10.69 23.48
CA VAL A 153 -20.24 -10.07 22.21
C VAL A 153 -18.75 -10.32 22.00
N VAL A 154 -18.39 -10.99 20.92
CA VAL A 154 -16.98 -11.12 20.52
C VAL A 154 -16.54 -9.81 19.87
N PRO A 155 -15.61 -9.05 20.48
CA PRO A 155 -15.22 -7.75 19.97
C PRO A 155 -14.54 -7.90 18.61
N ALA A 156 -14.98 -7.10 17.64
CA ALA A 156 -14.30 -6.98 16.36
C ALA A 156 -13.07 -6.08 16.53
N VAL A 157 -11.93 -6.49 15.96
CA VAL A 157 -10.64 -5.85 16.23
C VAL A 157 -10.16 -5.04 15.02
N ILE A 158 -9.53 -3.91 15.31
CA ILE A 158 -8.70 -3.19 14.34
C ILE A 158 -7.27 -3.22 14.88
N THR A 159 -6.31 -3.64 14.06
CA THR A 159 -4.89 -3.62 14.42
C THR A 159 -4.10 -2.74 13.48
N HIS A 160 -3.08 -2.07 14.01
CA HIS A 160 -2.19 -1.20 13.25
C HIS A 160 -0.74 -1.58 13.50
N ARG A 161 0.02 -1.77 12.42
CA ARG A 161 1.45 -2.05 12.47
C ARG A 161 2.19 -0.97 11.70
N ALA A 162 2.98 -0.17 12.40
CA ALA A 162 3.81 0.87 11.78
C ALA A 162 4.97 0.26 10.98
N HIS A 163 5.37 0.94 9.91
CA HIS A 163 6.51 0.56 9.06
C HIS A 163 7.77 1.33 9.49
N GLY A 164 8.10 1.30 10.79
CA GLY A 164 9.17 2.11 11.40
C GLY A 164 10.51 1.98 10.67
N TRP A 165 10.91 0.76 10.30
CA TRP A 165 12.14 0.50 9.56
C TRP A 165 12.24 1.19 8.20
N SER A 166 11.13 1.30 7.46
CA SER A 166 11.14 1.99 6.17
C SER A 166 11.33 3.50 6.36
N VAL A 167 10.73 4.07 7.40
CA VAL A 167 10.91 5.48 7.77
C VAL A 167 12.35 5.75 8.20
N VAL A 168 12.88 4.95 9.12
CA VAL A 168 14.28 5.07 9.58
C VAL A 168 15.25 4.91 8.42
N GLY A 169 15.07 3.91 7.55
CA GLY A 169 15.91 3.71 6.37
C GLY A 169 15.90 4.89 5.41
N MET A 170 14.73 5.50 5.17
CA MET A 170 14.63 6.72 4.35
C MET A 170 15.36 7.89 5.02
N ILE A 171 15.21 8.09 6.33
CA ILE A 171 15.90 9.18 7.04
C ILE A 171 17.42 9.01 6.94
N VAL A 172 17.93 7.83 7.28
CA VAL A 172 19.38 7.54 7.27
C VAL A 172 19.96 7.73 5.87
N LEU A 173 19.32 7.16 4.84
CA LEU A 173 19.79 7.28 3.46
C LEU A 173 19.66 8.71 2.93
N GLY A 174 18.62 9.45 3.32
CA GLY A 174 18.45 10.86 2.97
C GLY A 174 19.57 11.72 3.55
N VAL A 175 19.89 11.54 4.84
CA VAL A 175 21.01 12.24 5.50
C VAL A 175 22.34 11.87 4.83
N ALA A 176 22.59 10.59 4.58
CA ALA A 176 23.81 10.13 3.93
C ALA A 176 23.94 10.71 2.49
N ALA A 177 22.84 10.76 1.74
CA ALA A 177 22.81 11.37 0.41
C ALA A 177 23.12 12.88 0.48
N SER A 178 22.51 13.61 1.43
CA SER A 178 22.78 15.03 1.64
C SER A 178 24.24 15.29 2.03
N MET A 179 24.81 14.47 2.92
CA MET A 179 26.22 14.58 3.31
C MET A 179 27.17 14.26 2.14
N ALA A 180 26.84 13.28 1.30
CA ALA A 180 27.62 12.97 0.11
C ALA A 180 27.60 14.14 -0.89
N GLY A 181 26.44 14.77 -1.08
CA GLY A 181 26.31 15.96 -1.93
C GLY A 181 27.04 17.20 -1.38
N ALA A 182 27.05 17.41 -0.07
CA ALA A 182 27.72 18.55 0.57
C ALA A 182 29.25 18.49 0.55
N ARG A 183 29.85 17.37 0.09
CA ARG A 183 31.30 17.21 -0.09
C ARG A 183 31.76 17.56 -1.53
N LEU A 184 30.86 18.01 -2.39
CA LEU A 184 31.14 18.65 -3.67
C LEU A 184 31.45 20.13 -3.48
#